data_AF-A0A821T1S3-F1
#
_entry.id   AF-A0A821T1S3-F1
#
_cell.length_a   1.000
_cell.length_b   1.000
_cell.length_c   1.000
_cell.angle_alpha   90.00
_cell.angle_beta   90.00
_cell.angle_gamma   90.00
#
_symmetry.space_group_name_H-M   'P 1'
#
loop_
_entity.id
_entity.type
_entity.pdbx_description
1 polymer ?
#
loop_
_entity_poly.entity_id
_entity_poly.type
_entity_poly.pdbx_seq_one_letter_code
_entity_poly.pdbx_strand_id
1 'polypeptide(L)'
;MQSTTAGEPHNIFVASDHTIAKDKVIALAREMNFESFNAGSIRAARRLETDTKSLFPQWRLPVLVALVILCIWLTYILCMYFIKYGGTSWEQLFLNMVNKALGPSVITMLAIVYMPSNLACIFQLAYATRERRFPTWLDRWMLSRKQLGLLTFALALCHSMFTIILVSPAYFSSWFHRAEIRVSTIHNQTRFVFHDNLMKGTGELAALLGVLTLFCMSILAITSIPAIGNLLNWREWRFIQSKLGTVTLLLAIGHVVTVGIPFWMPQTL
;
A
#
# COMPACT_ATOMS: atom_id res chain seq x y z
N MET A 1 -22.44 -26.22 -21.05
CA MET A 1 -23.37 -26.31 -19.90
C MET A 1 -22.71 -25.64 -18.71
N GLN A 2 -23.50 -24.92 -17.93
CA GLN A 2 -23.10 -23.85 -17.01
C GLN A 2 -22.06 -24.26 -15.95
N SER A 3 -21.06 -23.37 -15.80
CA SER A 3 -20.21 -23.22 -14.63
C SER A 3 -21.09 -23.01 -13.39
N THR A 4 -21.11 -24.01 -12.50
CA THR A 4 -21.76 -23.93 -11.20
C THR A 4 -20.71 -24.16 -10.11
N THR A 5 -20.79 -23.34 -9.06
CA THR A 5 -20.01 -23.36 -7.81
C THR A 5 -18.64 -22.68 -7.83
N ALA A 6 -18.65 -21.39 -7.51
CA ALA A 6 -17.54 -20.75 -6.81
C ALA A 6 -17.42 -21.38 -5.41
N GLY A 7 -16.30 -22.03 -5.09
CA GLY A 7 -16.00 -22.39 -3.71
C GLY A 7 -15.04 -23.54 -3.44
N GLU A 8 -14.76 -24.44 -4.38
CA GLU A 8 -13.91 -25.61 -4.10
C GLU A 8 -12.52 -25.53 -4.76
N PRO A 9 -11.45 -25.96 -4.07
CA PRO A 9 -10.12 -26.03 -4.67
C PRO A 9 -10.12 -27.14 -5.74
N HIS A 10 -10.35 -26.77 -6.99
CA HIS A 10 -10.29 -27.68 -8.13
C HIS A 10 -8.89 -28.21 -8.43
N ASN A 11 -7.85 -27.66 -7.78
CA ASN A 11 -6.46 -27.99 -8.08
C ASN A 11 -5.94 -29.10 -7.16
N ILE A 12 -5.64 -30.27 -7.73
CA ILE A 12 -5.05 -31.41 -7.02
C ILE A 12 -3.58 -31.54 -7.41
N PHE A 13 -2.69 -31.56 -6.41
CA PHE A 13 -1.26 -31.75 -6.62
C PHE A 13 -0.85 -33.17 -6.22
N VAL A 14 -0.24 -33.92 -7.14
CA VAL A 14 0.16 -35.32 -6.91
C VAL A 14 1.69 -35.43 -6.86
N ALA A 15 2.22 -35.95 -5.75
CA ALA A 15 3.65 -36.19 -5.53
C ALA A 15 3.92 -37.68 -5.34
N SER A 16 4.84 -38.25 -6.13
CA SER A 16 5.26 -39.65 -6.02
C SER A 16 6.54 -39.91 -6.81
N ASP A 17 7.35 -40.85 -6.32
CA ASP A 17 8.56 -41.34 -6.98
C ASP A 17 8.24 -42.40 -8.06
N HIS A 18 7.05 -43.00 -8.01
CA HIS A 18 6.60 -43.94 -9.02
C HIS A 18 5.80 -43.22 -10.11
N THR A 19 6.39 -43.10 -11.30
CA THR A 19 5.82 -42.35 -12.43
C THR A 19 4.47 -42.90 -12.89
N ILE A 20 4.37 -44.21 -13.15
CA ILE A 20 3.13 -44.84 -13.63
C ILE A 20 1.98 -44.65 -12.63
N ALA A 21 2.23 -44.86 -11.33
CA ALA A 21 1.20 -44.67 -10.30
C ALA A 21 0.76 -43.21 -10.22
N LYS A 22 1.70 -42.26 -10.31
CA LYS A 22 1.40 -40.83 -10.33
C LYS A 22 0.52 -40.44 -11.50
N ASP A 23 0.85 -40.89 -12.70
CA ASP A 23 0.11 -40.55 -13.91
C ASP A 23 -1.31 -41.14 -13.89
N LYS A 24 -1.48 -42.36 -13.35
CA LYS A 24 -2.80 -42.96 -13.12
C LYS A 24 -3.66 -42.15 -12.15
N VAL A 25 -3.09 -41.68 -11.04
CA VAL A 25 -3.82 -40.83 -10.06
C VAL A 25 -4.18 -39.48 -10.66
N ILE A 26 -3.28 -38.88 -11.45
CA ILE A 26 -3.53 -37.62 -12.17
C ILE A 26 -4.69 -37.80 -13.17
N ALA A 27 -4.70 -38.89 -13.93
CA ALA A 27 -5.78 -39.22 -14.88
C ALA A 27 -7.12 -39.40 -14.17
N LEU A 28 -7.14 -40.20 -13.09
CA LEU A 28 -8.34 -40.40 -12.27
C LEU A 28 -8.90 -39.08 -11.73
N ALA A 29 -8.03 -38.19 -11.22
CA ALA A 29 -8.46 -36.87 -10.76
C ALA A 29 -9.10 -36.02 -11.87
N ARG A 30 -8.60 -36.12 -13.11
CA ARG A 30 -9.20 -35.43 -14.27
C ARG A 30 -10.54 -36.00 -14.66
N GLU A 31 -10.70 -37.32 -14.59
CA GLU A 31 -11.99 -38.00 -14.81
C GLU A 31 -13.04 -37.54 -13.79
N MET A 32 -12.62 -37.21 -12.58
CA MET A 32 -13.45 -36.63 -11.52
C MET A 32 -13.69 -35.11 -11.68
N ASN A 33 -13.29 -34.49 -12.80
CA ASN A 33 -13.36 -33.04 -13.07
C ASN A 33 -12.49 -32.17 -12.14
N PHE A 34 -11.38 -32.69 -11.62
CA PHE A 34 -10.35 -31.87 -10.98
C PHE A 34 -9.24 -31.47 -11.95
N GLU A 35 -8.67 -30.28 -11.75
CA GLU A 35 -7.43 -29.86 -12.38
C GLU A 35 -6.25 -30.48 -11.62
N SER A 36 -5.66 -31.55 -12.18
CA SER A 36 -4.56 -32.27 -11.54
C SER A 36 -3.18 -31.91 -12.10
N PHE A 37 -2.23 -31.69 -11.19
CA PHE A 37 -0.87 -31.23 -11.46
C PHE A 37 0.18 -32.19 -10.85
N ASN A 38 1.27 -32.43 -11.58
CA ASN A 38 2.40 -33.22 -11.10
C ASN A 38 3.32 -32.34 -10.22
N ALA A 39 3.39 -32.65 -8.93
CA ALA A 39 4.22 -31.93 -7.96
C ALA A 39 5.65 -32.50 -7.83
N GLY A 40 6.01 -33.50 -8.63
CA GLY A 40 7.33 -34.11 -8.66
C GLY A 40 7.46 -35.36 -7.77
N SER A 41 8.62 -35.50 -7.12
CA SER A 41 8.97 -36.61 -6.22
C SER A 41 8.17 -36.59 -4.91
N ILE A 42 8.19 -37.69 -4.15
CA ILE A 42 7.53 -37.77 -2.83
C ILE A 42 8.04 -36.73 -1.83
N ARG A 43 9.24 -36.17 -2.03
CA ARG A 43 9.79 -35.06 -1.22
C ARG A 43 8.88 -33.83 -1.21
N ALA A 44 8.06 -33.62 -2.24
CA ALA A 44 7.10 -32.53 -2.30
C ALA A 44 5.90 -32.73 -1.35
N ALA A 45 5.62 -33.96 -0.89
CA ALA A 45 4.46 -34.26 -0.03
C ALA A 45 4.46 -33.44 1.27
N ARG A 46 5.63 -33.31 1.92
CA ARG A 46 5.77 -32.48 3.14
C ARG A 46 5.33 -31.03 2.89
N ARG A 47 5.71 -30.46 1.73
CA ARG A 47 5.32 -29.09 1.37
C ARG A 47 3.80 -29.02 1.14
N LEU A 48 3.24 -29.95 0.36
CA LEU A 48 1.80 -30.00 0.09
C LEU A 48 0.98 -30.08 1.37
N GLU A 49 1.35 -30.98 2.30
CA GLU A 49 0.69 -31.11 3.60
C GLU A 49 0.81 -29.84 4.46
N THR A 50 1.98 -29.18 4.41
CA THR A 50 2.20 -27.92 5.14
C THR A 50 1.34 -26.80 4.56
N ASP A 51 1.28 -26.71 3.23
CA ASP A 51 0.50 -25.69 2.52
C ASP A 51 -1.00 -25.84 2.87
N THR A 52 -1.53 -27.06 2.90
CA THR A 52 -2.93 -27.33 3.32
C THR A 52 -3.23 -26.97 4.78
N LYS A 53 -2.26 -27.14 5.68
CA LYS A 53 -2.44 -26.85 7.13
C LYS A 53 -2.21 -25.39 7.50
N SER A 54 -1.49 -24.64 6.66
CA SER A 54 -1.03 -23.30 7.02
C SER A 54 -2.05 -22.21 6.68
N LEU A 55 -2.44 -21.40 7.67
CA LEU A 55 -3.24 -20.20 7.44
C LEU A 55 -2.32 -18.99 7.19
N PHE A 56 -2.42 -18.43 5.98
CA PHE A 56 -1.70 -17.23 5.49
C PHE A 56 -0.23 -17.13 5.93
N PRO A 57 0.62 -18.15 5.69
CA PRO A 57 1.99 -18.20 6.22
C PRO A 57 2.84 -17.00 5.80
N GLN A 58 2.66 -16.50 4.58
CA GLN A 58 3.43 -15.37 4.03
C GLN A 58 2.95 -14.00 4.53
N TRP A 59 1.77 -13.89 5.15
CA TRP A 59 1.18 -12.62 5.58
C TRP A 59 1.47 -12.27 7.03
N ARG A 60 1.83 -13.24 7.87
CA ARG A 60 2.02 -13.05 9.31
C ARG A 60 3.00 -11.92 9.63
N LEU A 61 4.18 -11.95 9.02
CA LEU A 61 5.20 -10.93 9.22
C LEU A 61 4.80 -9.57 8.61
N PRO A 62 4.34 -9.47 7.34
CA PRO A 62 3.82 -8.22 6.78
C PRO A 62 2.73 -7.56 7.59
N VAL A 63 1.74 -8.32 8.07
CA VAL A 63 0.63 -7.81 8.89
C VAL A 63 1.14 -7.30 10.22
N LEU A 64 2.04 -8.03 10.89
CA LEU A 64 2.66 -7.57 12.13
C LEU A 64 3.41 -6.26 11.93
N VAL A 65 4.23 -6.15 10.88
CA VAL A 65 4.97 -4.92 10.54
C VAL A 65 4.00 -3.75 10.31
N ALA A 66 2.94 -3.97 9.53
CA ALA A 66 1.94 -2.95 9.25
C ALA A 66 1.24 -2.47 10.53
N LEU A 67 0.83 -3.39 11.41
CA LEU A 67 0.19 -3.07 12.69
C LEU A 67 1.12 -2.29 13.60
N VAL A 68 2.38 -2.69 13.73
CA VAL A 68 3.37 -1.99 14.55
C VAL A 68 3.56 -0.55 14.06
N ILE A 69 3.72 -0.35 12.75
CA ILE A 69 3.88 0.99 12.15
C ILE A 69 2.63 1.85 12.41
N LEU A 70 1.44 1.28 12.19
CA LEU A 70 0.19 1.98 12.42
C LEU A 70 0.03 2.38 13.89
N CYS A 71 0.35 1.47 14.83
CA CYS A 71 0.32 1.75 16.26
C CYS A 71 1.31 2.86 16.66
N ILE A 72 2.53 2.86 16.11
CA ILE A 72 3.53 3.91 16.37
C ILE A 72 2.99 5.27 15.94
N TRP A 73 2.52 5.39 14.70
CA TRP A 73 2.02 6.66 14.18
C TRP A 73 0.73 7.10 14.87
N LEU A 74 -0.19 6.18 15.15
CA LEU A 74 -1.42 6.47 15.87
C LEU A 74 -1.11 6.99 17.27
N THR A 75 -0.22 6.33 18.01
CA THR A 75 0.20 6.77 19.35
C THR A 75 0.85 8.15 19.29
N TYR A 76 1.79 8.36 18.36
CA TYR A 76 2.45 9.65 18.17
C TYR A 76 1.44 10.78 17.91
N ILE A 77 0.50 10.55 16.98
CA ILE A 77 -0.52 11.53 16.61
C ILE A 77 -1.46 11.80 17.80
N LEU A 78 -1.90 10.77 18.52
CA LEU A 78 -2.74 10.94 19.72
C LEU A 78 -2.02 11.78 20.79
N CYS A 79 -0.77 11.46 21.11
CA CYS A 79 0.02 12.23 22.07
C CYS A 79 0.18 13.69 21.64
N MET A 80 0.50 13.94 20.37
CA MET A 80 0.68 15.31 19.88
C MET A 80 -0.61 16.14 19.93
N TYR A 81 -1.73 15.59 19.47
CA TYR A 81 -2.97 16.35 19.34
C TYR A 81 -3.78 16.47 20.63
N PHE A 82 -3.74 15.47 21.52
CA PHE A 82 -4.47 15.50 22.79
C PHE A 82 -3.62 16.02 23.96
N ILE A 83 -2.32 15.72 24.02
CA ILE A 83 -1.47 16.12 25.16
C ILE A 83 -0.78 17.45 24.88
N LYS A 84 -0.15 17.62 23.71
CA LYS A 84 0.68 18.81 23.43
C LYS A 84 -0.13 20.01 22.97
N TYR A 85 -1.01 19.83 21.97
CA TYR A 85 -1.78 20.95 21.40
C TYR A 85 -3.07 21.24 22.16
N GLY A 86 -3.62 20.27 22.91
CA GLY A 86 -4.76 20.46 23.81
C GLY A 86 -6.08 20.90 23.17
N GLY A 87 -6.17 20.94 21.83
CA GLY A 87 -7.26 21.58 21.09
C GLY A 87 -8.13 20.65 20.23
N THR A 88 -7.98 19.33 20.36
CA THR A 88 -8.73 18.37 19.55
C THR A 88 -9.85 17.71 20.36
N SER A 89 -11.08 17.78 19.87
CA SER A 89 -12.23 17.09 20.48
C SER A 89 -12.12 15.57 20.27
N TRP A 90 -12.53 14.80 21.28
CA TRP A 90 -12.66 13.34 21.20
C TRP A 90 -13.61 12.87 20.09
N GLU A 91 -14.54 13.74 19.66
CA GLU A 91 -15.45 13.48 18.54
C GLU A 91 -14.71 13.27 17.21
N GLN A 92 -13.50 13.81 17.07
CA GLN A 92 -12.70 13.72 15.85
C GLN A 92 -11.78 12.47 15.80
N LEU A 93 -11.91 11.56 16.78
CA LEU A 93 -11.03 10.41 16.93
C LEU A 93 -11.10 9.44 15.73
N PHE A 94 -12.28 9.07 15.27
CA PHE A 94 -12.42 7.94 14.36
C PHE A 94 -11.97 8.21 12.93
N LEU A 95 -12.31 9.38 12.38
CA LEU A 95 -12.01 9.69 10.98
C LEU A 95 -10.80 10.62 10.86
N ASN A 96 -10.85 11.80 11.47
CA ASN A 96 -9.78 12.80 11.34
C ASN A 96 -8.46 12.31 11.94
N MET A 97 -8.49 11.77 13.17
CA MET A 97 -7.26 11.33 13.83
C MET A 97 -6.65 10.10 13.17
N VAL A 98 -7.46 9.10 12.85
CA VAL A 98 -6.99 7.92 12.11
C VAL A 98 -6.43 8.31 10.76
N ASN A 99 -7.08 9.23 10.02
CA ASN A 99 -6.57 9.68 8.72
C ASN A 99 -5.19 10.36 8.82
N LYS A 100 -4.97 11.16 9.88
CA LYS A 100 -3.67 11.78 10.19
C LYS A 100 -2.57 10.75 10.48
N ALA A 101 -2.92 9.59 11.04
CA ALA A 101 -1.97 8.49 11.28
C ALA A 101 -1.78 7.60 10.04
N LEU A 102 -2.81 7.43 9.20
CA LEU A 102 -2.74 6.62 7.98
C LEU A 102 -1.75 7.19 6.96
N GLY A 103 -1.76 8.52 6.73
CA GLY A 103 -0.83 9.18 5.79
C GLY A 103 0.65 8.80 6.03
N PRO A 104 1.24 9.09 7.21
CA PRO A 104 2.62 8.72 7.51
C PRO A 104 2.85 7.20 7.56
N SER A 105 1.84 6.40 7.95
CA SER A 105 1.93 4.93 7.92
C SER A 105 2.13 4.41 6.50
N VAL A 106 1.35 4.91 5.53
CA VAL A 106 1.41 4.52 4.12
C VAL A 106 2.78 4.82 3.51
N ILE A 107 3.28 6.05 3.66
CA ILE A 107 4.60 6.40 3.09
C ILE A 107 5.75 5.63 3.76
N THR A 108 5.66 5.36 5.08
CA THR A 108 6.63 4.54 5.80
C THR A 108 6.64 3.10 5.28
N MET A 109 5.46 2.49 5.12
CA MET A 109 5.34 1.14 4.56
C MET A 109 5.82 1.08 3.12
N LEU A 110 5.49 2.08 2.30
CA LEU A 110 5.96 2.18 0.92
C LEU A 110 7.49 2.24 0.85
N ALA A 111 8.13 3.01 1.73
CA ALA A 111 9.58 3.04 1.83
C ALA A 111 10.16 1.66 2.19
N ILE A 112 9.57 0.96 3.17
CA ILE A 112 9.97 -0.39 3.59
C ILE A 112 9.83 -1.42 2.45
N VAL A 113 8.88 -1.26 1.53
CA VAL A 113 8.73 -2.14 0.36
C VAL A 113 9.91 -2.02 -0.62
N TYR A 114 10.45 -0.81 -0.80
CA TYR A 114 11.52 -0.54 -1.77
C TYR A 114 12.93 -0.54 -1.17
N MET A 115 13.07 -0.30 0.14
CA MET A 115 14.34 -0.28 0.87
C MET A 115 15.21 -1.55 0.73
N PRO A 116 14.70 -2.79 0.80
CA PRO A 116 15.55 -3.97 0.79
C PRO A 116 16.29 -4.15 -0.54
N SER A 117 15.77 -3.60 -1.64
CA SER A 117 16.46 -3.62 -2.94
C SER A 117 17.74 -2.78 -2.90
N ASN A 118 17.70 -1.62 -2.24
CA ASN A 118 18.87 -0.75 -2.09
C ASN A 118 19.89 -1.38 -1.13
N LEU A 119 19.42 -1.98 -0.03
CA LEU A 119 20.30 -2.73 0.88
C LEU A 119 20.97 -3.92 0.17
N ALA A 120 20.23 -4.67 -0.62
CA ALA A 120 20.78 -5.78 -1.41
C ALA A 120 21.91 -5.30 -2.35
N CYS A 121 21.76 -4.13 -2.98
CA CYS A 121 22.82 -3.52 -3.79
C CYS A 121 24.05 -3.18 -2.94
N ILE A 122 23.88 -2.57 -1.77
CA ILE A 122 24.98 -2.26 -0.84
C ILE A 122 25.72 -3.54 -0.43
N PHE A 123 24.99 -4.61 -0.09
CA PHE A 123 25.59 -5.90 0.25
C PHE A 123 26.35 -6.51 -0.93
N GLN A 124 25.79 -6.46 -2.15
CA GLN A 124 26.46 -6.98 -3.34
C GLN A 124 27.77 -6.22 -3.65
N LEU A 125 27.77 -4.90 -3.47
CA LEU A 125 28.99 -4.07 -3.59
C LEU A 125 29.99 -4.40 -2.50
N ALA A 126 29.56 -4.50 -1.24
CA ALA A 126 30.42 -4.85 -0.10
C ALA A 126 31.02 -6.26 -0.22
N TYR A 127 30.30 -7.21 -0.83
CA TYR A 127 30.79 -8.56 -1.10
C TYR A 127 31.65 -8.65 -2.36
N ALA A 128 31.63 -7.62 -3.22
CA ALA A 128 32.22 -7.65 -4.56
C ALA A 128 31.75 -8.85 -5.42
N THR A 129 30.60 -9.44 -5.11
CA THR A 129 30.01 -10.55 -5.86
C THR A 129 28.50 -10.59 -5.71
N ARG A 130 27.82 -11.03 -6.76
CA ARG A 130 26.36 -11.25 -6.76
C ARG A 130 25.95 -12.65 -6.33
N GLU A 131 26.90 -13.59 -6.28
CA GLU A 131 26.62 -15.02 -6.05
C GLU A 131 26.57 -15.37 -4.57
N ARG A 132 27.02 -14.47 -3.69
CA ARG A 132 26.95 -14.67 -2.24
C ARG A 132 25.51 -14.51 -1.76
N ARG A 133 25.03 -15.50 -0.99
CA ARG A 133 23.69 -15.46 -0.38
C ARG A 133 23.57 -14.29 0.60
N PHE A 134 22.41 -13.65 0.58
CA PHE A 134 22.08 -12.60 1.55
C PHE A 134 21.86 -13.18 2.96
N PRO A 135 22.02 -12.35 4.01
CA PRO A 135 21.58 -12.70 5.35
C PRO A 135 20.10 -13.12 5.36
N THR A 136 19.75 -14.08 6.22
CA THR A 136 18.40 -14.67 6.28
C THR A 136 17.29 -13.65 6.54
N TRP A 137 17.58 -12.59 7.29
CA TRP A 137 16.61 -11.51 7.55
C TRP A 137 16.30 -10.70 6.29
N LEU A 138 17.30 -10.43 5.44
CA LEU A 138 17.13 -9.64 4.22
C LEU A 138 16.41 -10.47 3.16
N ASP A 139 16.75 -11.76 3.06
CA ASP A 139 16.07 -12.69 2.16
C ASP A 139 14.57 -12.82 2.51
N ARG A 140 14.26 -13.04 3.79
CA ARG A 140 12.87 -13.05 4.27
C ARG A 140 12.14 -11.74 3.99
N TRP A 141 12.80 -10.60 4.18
CA TRP A 141 12.21 -9.31 3.89
C TRP A 141 11.94 -9.13 2.39
N MET A 142 12.89 -9.50 1.51
CA MET A 142 12.69 -9.45 0.06
C MET A 142 11.50 -10.29 -0.41
N LEU A 143 11.32 -11.49 0.16
CA LEU A 143 10.19 -12.38 -0.16
C LEU A 143 8.83 -11.81 0.29
N SER A 144 8.83 -10.95 1.31
CA SER A 144 7.62 -10.35 1.89
C SER A 144 7.13 -9.08 1.19
N ARG A 145 7.89 -8.56 0.21
CA ARG A 145 7.63 -7.26 -0.46
C ARG A 145 6.26 -7.18 -1.12
N LYS A 146 5.78 -8.29 -1.70
CA LYS A 146 4.46 -8.34 -2.34
C LYS A 146 3.35 -8.06 -1.32
N GLN A 147 3.37 -8.75 -0.19
CA GLN A 147 2.37 -8.64 0.86
C GLN A 147 2.43 -7.26 1.53
N LEU A 148 3.65 -6.75 1.80
CA LEU A 148 3.85 -5.39 2.31
C LEU A 148 3.31 -4.34 1.33
N GLY A 149 3.55 -4.49 0.02
CA GLY A 149 3.03 -3.61 -1.02
C GLY A 149 1.50 -3.61 -1.08
N LEU A 150 0.87 -4.79 -1.00
CA LEU A 150 -0.60 -4.90 -0.99
C LEU A 150 -1.23 -4.28 0.27
N LEU A 151 -0.63 -4.47 1.45
CA LEU A 151 -1.08 -3.81 2.68
C LEU A 151 -0.92 -2.29 2.59
N THR A 152 0.20 -1.82 2.04
CA THR A 152 0.44 -0.39 1.80
C THR A 152 -0.65 0.20 0.90
N PHE A 153 -1.00 -0.49 -0.19
CA PHE A 153 -2.08 -0.08 -1.09
C PHE A 153 -3.43 -0.04 -0.38
N ALA A 154 -3.77 -1.04 0.42
CA ALA A 154 -5.03 -1.06 1.17
C ALA A 154 -5.14 0.12 2.15
N LEU A 155 -4.06 0.42 2.89
CA LEU A 155 -4.02 1.58 3.78
C LEU A 155 -4.07 2.91 3.01
N ALA A 156 -3.42 2.99 1.84
CA ALA A 156 -3.49 4.16 0.97
C ALA A 156 -4.91 4.40 0.45
N LEU A 157 -5.65 3.32 0.12
CA LEU A 157 -7.04 3.40 -0.28
C LEU A 157 -7.88 3.95 0.88
N CYS A 158 -7.74 3.40 2.10
CA CYS A 158 -8.43 3.93 3.28
C CYS A 158 -8.10 5.41 3.55
N HIS A 159 -6.82 5.79 3.47
CA HIS A 159 -6.37 7.18 3.61
C HIS A 159 -7.04 8.11 2.58
N SER A 160 -7.10 7.67 1.32
CA SER A 160 -7.71 8.45 0.24
C SER A 160 -9.22 8.61 0.44
N MET A 161 -9.93 7.55 0.81
CA MET A 161 -11.37 7.61 1.10
C MET A 161 -11.66 8.54 2.27
N PHE A 162 -10.90 8.44 3.36
CA PHE A 162 -11.08 9.30 4.53
C PHE A 162 -10.78 10.75 4.20
N THR A 163 -9.76 10.99 3.38
CA THR A 163 -9.41 12.34 2.90
C THR A 163 -10.54 12.91 2.05
N ILE A 164 -11.09 12.17 1.09
CA ILE A 164 -12.22 12.62 0.26
C ILE A 164 -13.43 13.02 1.12
N ILE A 165 -13.74 12.23 2.17
CA ILE A 165 -14.85 12.54 3.09
C ILE A 165 -14.57 13.82 3.92
N LEU A 166 -13.30 14.06 4.28
CA LEU A 166 -12.91 15.17 5.15
C LEU A 166 -12.54 16.46 4.41
N VAL A 167 -12.21 16.39 3.11
CA VAL A 167 -11.72 17.53 2.32
C VAL A 167 -12.76 18.65 2.34
N SER A 168 -12.45 19.67 3.11
CA SER A 168 -13.25 20.86 3.32
C SER A 168 -12.35 21.95 3.94
N PRO A 169 -12.70 23.23 3.79
CA PRO A 169 -11.96 24.33 4.43
C PRO A 169 -11.87 24.20 5.96
N ALA A 170 -12.83 23.51 6.59
CA ALA A 170 -12.87 23.31 8.04
C ALA A 170 -11.79 22.34 8.54
N TYR A 171 -11.59 21.20 7.85
CA TYR A 171 -10.59 20.20 8.25
C TYR A 171 -9.21 20.45 7.62
N PHE A 172 -9.16 21.02 6.41
CA PHE A 172 -7.95 21.25 5.63
C PHE A 172 -7.70 22.74 5.38
N SER A 173 -7.78 23.56 6.43
CA SER A 173 -7.64 25.02 6.30
C SER A 173 -6.34 25.50 5.63
N SER A 174 -5.26 24.70 5.66
CA SER A 174 -4.02 25.00 4.94
C SER A 174 -4.13 24.84 3.42
N TRP A 175 -5.09 24.04 2.93
CA TRP A 175 -5.31 23.75 1.52
C TRP A 175 -6.23 24.76 0.84
N PHE A 176 -6.98 25.57 1.59
CA PHE A 176 -7.98 26.50 1.05
C PHE A 176 -7.62 27.96 1.36
N HIS A 177 -8.07 28.88 0.51
CA HIS A 177 -8.08 30.30 0.84
C HIS A 177 -9.02 30.55 2.03
N ARG A 178 -8.66 31.50 2.91
CA ARG A 178 -9.52 31.87 4.04
C ARG A 178 -10.67 32.71 3.50
N ALA A 179 -11.89 32.40 3.92
CA ALA A 179 -13.03 33.28 3.71
C ALA A 179 -12.81 34.56 4.54
N GLU A 180 -12.36 35.63 3.88
CA GLU A 180 -12.30 36.96 4.50
C GLU A 180 -13.67 37.61 4.39
N ILE A 181 -14.25 38.02 5.53
CA ILE A 181 -15.44 38.87 5.55
C ILE A 181 -14.95 40.31 5.53
N ARG A 182 -14.96 40.94 4.35
CA ARG A 182 -14.72 42.38 4.24
C ARG A 182 -16.03 43.12 4.40
N VAL A 183 -16.13 43.91 5.45
CA VAL A 183 -17.23 44.86 5.66
C VAL A 183 -16.85 46.15 4.94
N SER A 184 -17.33 46.34 3.71
CA SER A 184 -17.20 47.64 3.04
C SER A 184 -18.42 48.50 3.35
N THR A 185 -18.18 49.67 3.94
CA THR A 185 -19.21 50.68 4.17
C THR A 185 -19.19 51.63 2.99
N ILE A 186 -19.86 51.23 1.90
CA ILE A 186 -19.96 52.02 0.68
C ILE A 186 -21.43 52.45 0.56
N HIS A 187 -21.71 53.77 0.52
CA HIS A 187 -23.06 54.33 0.40
C HIS A 187 -24.06 53.89 1.51
N ASN A 188 -23.68 53.92 2.79
CA ASN A 188 -24.54 53.48 3.91
C ASN A 188 -25.07 52.04 3.79
N GLN A 189 -24.47 51.21 2.93
CA GLN A 189 -24.78 49.79 2.79
C GLN A 189 -23.59 48.96 3.21
N THR A 190 -23.83 48.05 4.14
CA THR A 190 -22.86 47.04 4.59
C THR A 190 -22.85 45.91 3.56
N ARG A 191 -21.82 45.82 2.71
CA ARG A 191 -21.68 44.70 1.78
C ARG A 191 -20.73 43.66 2.38
N PHE A 192 -21.22 42.42 2.53
CA PHE A 192 -20.40 41.26 2.86
C PHE A 192 -19.84 40.68 1.55
N VAL A 193 -18.53 40.76 1.34
CA VAL A 193 -17.85 40.09 0.22
C VAL A 193 -17.30 38.77 0.74
N PHE A 194 -17.82 37.66 0.24
CA PHE A 194 -17.29 36.32 0.50
C PHE A 194 -16.21 36.03 -0.55
N HIS A 195 -14.97 35.83 -0.12
CA HIS A 195 -13.95 35.27 -1.01
C HIS A 195 -14.19 33.77 -1.20
N ASP A 196 -13.96 33.29 -2.43
CA ASP A 196 -14.22 31.90 -2.78
C ASP A 196 -13.33 30.94 -1.97
N ASN A 197 -13.95 29.90 -1.42
CA ASN A 197 -13.28 28.80 -0.71
C ASN A 197 -12.57 27.85 -1.70
N LEU A 198 -11.82 28.40 -2.65
CA LEU A 198 -11.06 27.62 -3.62
C LEU A 198 -9.80 27.04 -2.95
N MET A 199 -9.35 25.91 -3.47
CA MET A 199 -8.08 25.34 -3.07
C MET A 199 -6.94 26.27 -3.51
N LYS A 200 -5.96 26.45 -2.64
CA LYS A 200 -4.68 27.08 -2.98
C LYS A 200 -3.94 26.16 -3.94
N GLY A 201 -3.04 26.72 -4.75
CA GLY A 201 -2.18 25.92 -5.64
C GLY A 201 -1.36 24.84 -4.90
N THR A 202 -1.00 25.05 -3.63
CA THR A 202 -0.36 24.01 -2.81
C THR A 202 -1.30 22.84 -2.49
N GLY A 203 -2.58 23.12 -2.19
CA GLY A 203 -3.61 22.12 -1.96
C GLY A 203 -3.98 21.36 -3.24
N GLU A 204 -4.09 22.07 -4.37
CA GLU A 204 -4.33 21.44 -5.68
C GLU A 204 -3.18 20.51 -6.09
N LEU A 205 -1.94 20.96 -5.94
CA LEU A 205 -0.76 20.15 -6.25
C LEU A 205 -0.64 18.94 -5.30
N ALA A 206 -0.92 19.12 -4.01
CA ALA A 206 -0.96 18.01 -3.06
C ALA A 206 -2.02 16.97 -3.45
N ALA A 207 -3.23 17.41 -3.80
CA ALA A 207 -4.30 16.51 -4.27
C ALA A 207 -3.89 15.76 -5.55
N LEU A 208 -3.35 16.46 -6.55
CA LEU A 208 -2.89 15.86 -7.81
C LEU A 208 -1.82 14.78 -7.57
N LEU A 209 -0.78 15.09 -6.79
CA LEU A 209 0.28 14.13 -6.46
C LEU A 209 -0.26 12.93 -5.68
N GLY A 210 -1.23 13.13 -4.79
CA GLY A 210 -1.91 12.05 -4.06
C GLY A 210 -2.68 11.13 -5.00
N VAL A 211 -3.46 11.69 -5.94
CA VAL A 211 -4.22 10.93 -6.94
C VAL A 211 -3.29 10.16 -7.87
N LEU A 212 -2.22 10.78 -8.38
CA LEU A 212 -1.23 10.10 -9.22
C LEU A 212 -0.52 8.96 -8.47
N THR A 213 -0.19 9.18 -7.19
CA THR A 213 0.39 8.13 -6.33
C THR A 213 -0.57 6.94 -6.21
N LEU A 214 -1.84 7.18 -5.90
CA LEU A 214 -2.86 6.13 -5.76
C LEU A 214 -3.10 5.39 -7.09
N PHE A 215 -3.09 6.11 -8.21
CA PHE A 215 -3.19 5.52 -9.54
C PHE A 215 -2.03 4.56 -9.82
N CYS A 216 -0.80 4.99 -9.59
CA CYS A 216 0.36 4.13 -9.76
C CYS A 216 0.34 2.93 -8.79
N MET A 217 -0.08 3.12 -7.53
CA MET A 217 -0.26 2.01 -6.59
C MET A 217 -1.32 1.01 -7.06
N SER A 218 -2.41 1.47 -7.66
CA SER A 218 -3.46 0.61 -8.22
C SER A 218 -2.89 -0.30 -9.31
N ILE A 219 -2.05 0.23 -10.22
CA ILE A 219 -1.37 -0.58 -11.25
C ILE A 219 -0.46 -1.63 -10.62
N LEU A 220 0.32 -1.27 -9.59
CA LEU A 220 1.19 -2.21 -8.87
C LEU A 220 0.39 -3.33 -8.18
N ALA A 221 -0.77 -2.98 -7.60
CA ALA A 221 -1.66 -3.94 -6.95
C ALA A 221 -2.33 -4.88 -7.98
N ILE A 222 -2.84 -4.34 -9.08
CA ILE A 222 -3.46 -5.10 -10.17
C ILE A 222 -2.45 -6.10 -10.76
N THR A 223 -1.23 -5.65 -11.06
CA THR A 223 -0.18 -6.54 -11.59
C THR A 223 0.37 -7.56 -10.57
N SER A 224 -0.03 -7.45 -9.31
CA SER A 224 0.29 -8.45 -8.27
C SER A 224 -0.71 -9.62 -8.25
N ILE A 225 -1.83 -9.51 -8.96
CA ILE A 225 -2.83 -10.58 -9.14
C ILE A 225 -2.21 -11.65 -10.05
N PRO A 226 -2.16 -12.94 -9.65
CA PRO A 226 -1.52 -13.99 -10.45
C PRO A 226 -2.02 -14.09 -11.89
N ALA A 227 -3.34 -13.93 -12.10
CA ALA A 227 -3.95 -13.97 -13.43
C ALA A 227 -3.38 -12.91 -14.40
N ILE A 228 -3.00 -11.75 -13.88
CA ILE A 228 -2.41 -10.66 -14.68
C ILE A 228 -0.89 -10.79 -14.73
N GLY A 229 -0.27 -11.10 -13.59
CA GLY A 229 1.18 -11.28 -13.50
C GLY A 229 1.72 -12.36 -14.43
N ASN A 230 0.96 -13.43 -14.65
CA ASN A 230 1.32 -14.53 -15.55
C ASN A 230 1.21 -14.16 -17.04
N LEU A 231 0.52 -13.06 -17.39
CA LEU A 231 0.43 -12.56 -18.78
C LEU A 231 1.61 -11.68 -19.15
N LEU A 232 2.33 -11.15 -18.15
CA LEU A 232 3.46 -10.25 -18.36
C LEU A 232 4.76 -11.03 -18.46
N ASN A 233 5.61 -10.66 -19.42
CA ASN A 233 6.98 -11.18 -19.43
C ASN A 233 7.82 -10.54 -18.31
N TRP A 234 8.99 -11.11 -18.03
CA TRP A 234 9.85 -10.64 -16.94
C TRP A 234 10.28 -9.17 -17.09
N ARG A 235 10.45 -8.66 -18.32
CA ARG A 235 10.87 -7.26 -18.56
C ARG A 235 9.72 -6.30 -18.22
N GLU A 236 8.51 -6.61 -18.65
CA GLU A 236 7.29 -5.84 -18.36
C GLU A 236 6.99 -5.84 -16.86
N TRP A 237 6.98 -7.03 -16.24
CA TRP A 237 6.74 -7.16 -14.80
C TRP A 237 7.78 -6.36 -13.99
N ARG A 238 9.06 -6.47 -14.36
CA ARG A 238 10.14 -5.73 -13.70
C ARG A 238 10.00 -4.22 -13.92
N PHE A 239 9.61 -3.76 -15.11
CA PHE A 239 9.38 -2.35 -15.37
C PHE A 239 8.31 -1.79 -14.43
N ILE A 240 7.16 -2.48 -14.33
CA ILE A 240 6.05 -2.07 -13.47
C ILE A 240 6.47 -2.12 -11.99
N GLN A 241 6.93 -3.28 -11.49
CA GLN A 241 7.19 -3.46 -10.06
C GLN A 241 8.46 -2.75 -9.55
N SER A 242 9.37 -2.33 -10.44
CA SER A 242 10.60 -1.61 -10.06
C SER A 242 10.59 -0.14 -10.48
N LYS A 243 10.43 0.17 -11.77
CA LYS A 243 10.55 1.55 -12.27
C LYS A 243 9.32 2.37 -11.89
N LEU A 244 8.13 1.89 -12.25
CA LEU A 244 6.89 2.54 -11.83
C LEU A 244 6.78 2.55 -10.29
N GLY A 245 7.18 1.46 -9.64
CA GLY A 245 7.29 1.42 -8.18
C GLY A 245 8.12 2.54 -7.54
N THR A 246 9.28 2.85 -8.12
CA THR A 246 10.13 3.97 -7.66
C THR A 246 9.47 5.32 -7.93
N VAL A 247 8.83 5.48 -9.08
CA VAL A 247 8.06 6.69 -9.42
C VAL A 247 6.92 6.90 -8.42
N THR A 248 6.19 5.85 -8.04
CA THR A 248 5.15 5.91 -7.00
C THR A 248 5.69 6.44 -5.67
N LEU A 249 6.88 5.98 -5.25
CA LEU A 249 7.51 6.48 -4.02
C LEU A 249 7.89 7.96 -4.12
N LEU A 250 8.42 8.40 -5.27
CA LEU A 250 8.75 9.81 -5.49
C LEU A 250 7.50 10.70 -5.51
N LEU A 251 6.41 10.25 -6.13
CA LEU A 251 5.13 10.95 -6.12
C LEU A 251 4.55 11.04 -4.70
N ALA A 252 4.65 9.96 -3.91
CA ALA A 252 4.21 9.94 -2.51
C ALA A 252 5.03 10.92 -1.65
N ILE A 253 6.36 10.97 -1.84
CA ILE A 253 7.22 11.96 -1.18
C ILE A 253 6.82 13.37 -1.59
N GLY A 254 6.62 13.61 -2.89
CA GLY A 254 6.15 14.90 -3.40
C GLY A 254 4.83 15.33 -2.78
N HIS A 255 3.85 14.42 -2.68
CA HIS A 255 2.56 14.65 -2.02
C HIS A 255 2.74 15.08 -0.55
N VAL A 256 3.55 14.36 0.22
CA VAL A 256 3.77 14.70 1.64
C VAL A 256 4.55 16.01 1.80
N VAL A 257 5.54 16.28 0.95
CA VAL A 257 6.30 17.53 0.95
C VAL A 257 5.40 18.72 0.65
N THR A 258 4.53 18.64 -0.35
CA THR A 258 3.62 19.75 -0.69
C THR A 258 2.59 20.02 0.40
N VAL A 259 2.14 18.98 1.11
CA VAL A 259 1.31 19.13 2.33
C VAL A 259 2.08 19.80 3.47
N GLY A 260 3.38 19.56 3.59
CA GLY A 260 4.25 20.13 4.62
C GLY A 260 4.65 21.59 4.38
N ILE A 261 4.70 22.05 3.13
CA ILE A 261 5.13 23.40 2.74
C ILE A 261 4.53 24.52 3.61
N PRO A 262 3.20 24.58 3.84
CA PRO A 262 2.59 25.66 4.63
C PRO A 262 3.06 25.74 6.09
N PHE A 263 3.66 24.68 6.61
CA PHE A 263 4.17 24.60 7.98
C PHE A 263 5.67 24.91 8.08
N TRP A 264 6.43 24.69 6.99
CA TRP A 264 7.88 24.92 6.98
C TRP A 264 8.27 26.29 6.45
N MET A 265 7.52 26.81 5.48
CA MET A 265 7.73 28.16 4.97
C MET A 265 6.74 29.08 5.68
N PRO A 266 7.22 30.01 6.53
CA PRO A 266 6.38 31.05 7.08
C PRO A 266 5.68 31.74 5.91
N GLN A 267 4.36 31.95 6.02
CA GLN A 267 3.66 32.83 5.10
C GLN A 267 4.21 34.23 5.33
N THR A 268 5.21 34.64 4.55
CA THR A 268 5.67 36.01 4.52
C THR A 268 4.57 36.85 3.89
N LEU A 269 3.86 37.57 4.76
CA LEU A 269 3.05 38.79 4.55
C LEU A 269 2.13 38.81 3.32
#